data_AF-A0A1W1XSA7-F1
#
_entry.id   AF-A0A1W1XSA7-F1
#
_cell.length_a   1.000
_cell.length_b   1.000
_cell.length_c   1.000
_cell.angle_alpha   90.00
_cell.angle_beta   90.00
_cell.angle_gamma   90.00
#
_symmetry.space_group_name_H-M   'P 1'
#
loop_
_entity.id
_entity.type
_entity.pdbx_description
1 polymer ?
#
loop_
_entity_poly.entity_id
_entity_poly.type
_entity_poly.pdbx_seq_one_letter_code
_entity_poly.pdbx_strand_id
1 'polypeptide(L)'
;MKKVKYMGIAGVIIGMIFSKILGSYFGNDVRIILMSFSIVCVISVILYLVLNKSYKVAIMFFLMLIPLIIGFLGIYFHNIYLVFGGLILFFIISIILLQYLKKLKR
;
A
#
# COMPACT_ATOMS: atom_id res chain seq x y z
N MET A 1 -2.89 18.72 -11.02
CA MET A 1 -1.90 18.05 -10.13
C MET A 1 -2.00 18.43 -8.64
N LYS A 2 -2.35 19.67 -8.25
CA LYS A 2 -2.43 20.06 -6.81
C LYS A 2 -3.50 19.30 -5.99
N LYS A 3 -4.71 19.08 -6.53
CA LYS A 3 -5.82 18.40 -5.81
C LYS A 3 -5.51 16.96 -5.38
N VAL A 4 -4.74 16.21 -6.18
CA VAL A 4 -4.41 14.79 -5.91
C VAL A 4 -3.39 14.65 -4.75
N LYS A 5 -2.48 15.62 -4.58
CA LYS A 5 -1.52 15.61 -3.46
C LYS A 5 -2.22 15.67 -2.11
N TYR A 6 -3.25 16.50 -1.98
CA TYR A 6 -4.01 16.65 -0.74
C TYR A 6 -4.85 15.41 -0.41
N MET A 7 -5.36 14.70 -1.44
CA MET A 7 -6.10 13.44 -1.23
C MET A 7 -5.24 12.34 -0.60
N GLY A 8 -3.97 12.21 -1.03
CA GLY A 8 -3.05 11.24 -0.43
C GLY A 8 -2.73 11.55 1.03
N ILE A 9 -2.43 12.83 1.34
CA ILE A 9 -2.13 13.26 2.71
C ILE A 9 -3.36 13.09 3.62
N ALA A 10 -4.54 13.51 3.17
CA ALA A 10 -5.77 13.35 3.92
C ALA A 10 -6.08 11.86 4.18
N GLY A 11 -5.87 10.99 3.19
CA GLY A 11 -6.05 9.55 3.35
C GLY A 11 -5.13 8.94 4.42
N VAL A 12 -3.85 9.35 4.45
CA VAL A 12 -2.91 8.89 5.48
C VAL A 12 -3.32 9.39 6.86
N ILE A 13 -3.69 10.66 7.00
CA ILE A 13 -4.12 11.23 8.29
C ILE A 13 -5.38 10.53 8.80
N ILE A 14 -6.38 10.36 7.94
CA ILE A 14 -7.62 9.65 8.29
C ILE A 14 -7.29 8.21 8.70
N GLY A 15 -6.44 7.51 7.95
CA GLY A 15 -6.00 6.15 8.26
C GLY A 15 -5.28 6.05 9.61
N MET A 16 -4.41 7.02 9.94
CA MET A 16 -3.73 7.06 11.25
C MET A 16 -4.72 7.30 12.39
N ILE A 17 -5.70 8.20 12.22
CA ILE A 17 -6.74 8.47 13.22
C ILE A 17 -7.59 7.21 13.42
N PHE A 18 -8.06 6.58 12.35
CA PHE A 18 -8.84 5.35 12.43
C PHE A 18 -8.05 4.22 13.11
N SER A 19 -6.78 4.02 12.75
CA SER A 19 -5.92 3.01 13.35
C SER A 19 -5.72 3.26 14.85
N LYS A 20 -5.54 4.51 15.27
CA LYS A 20 -5.38 4.87 16.70
C LYS A 20 -6.66 4.67 17.49
N ILE A 21 -7.82 5.06 16.95
CA ILE A 21 -9.12 4.84 17.58
C ILE A 21 -9.37 3.34 17.72
N LEU A 22 -9.27 2.59 16.61
CA LEU A 22 -9.55 1.16 16.60
C LEU A 22 -8.58 0.36 17.47
N GLY A 23 -7.29 0.71 17.49
CA GLY A 23 -6.31 0.09 18.37
C GLY A 23 -6.56 0.36 19.86
N SER A 24 -7.16 1.51 20.21
CA SER A 24 -7.51 1.84 21.59
C SER A 24 -8.73 1.07 22.11
N TYR A 25 -9.67 0.73 21.23
CA TYR A 25 -10.92 0.05 21.63
C TYR A 25 -10.85 -1.48 21.51
N PHE A 26 -10.06 -2.00 20.57
CA PHE A 26 -10.10 -3.42 20.22
C PHE A 26 -8.73 -4.14 20.24
N GLY A 27 -7.66 -3.46 20.61
CA GLY A 27 -6.33 -4.08 20.76
C GLY A 27 -5.66 -4.48 19.43
N ASN A 28 -4.75 -5.46 19.48
CA ASN A 28 -3.90 -5.84 18.35
C ASN A 28 -4.65 -6.58 17.23
N ASP A 29 -5.74 -7.28 17.53
CA ASP A 29 -6.49 -8.08 16.55
C ASP A 29 -7.10 -7.21 15.44
N VAL A 30 -7.47 -5.97 15.76
CA VAL A 30 -8.02 -5.05 14.77
C VAL A 30 -6.98 -4.53 13.80
N ARG A 31 -5.69 -4.54 14.17
CA ARG A 31 -4.63 -4.21 13.19
C ARG A 31 -4.59 -5.23 12.07
N ILE A 32 -4.75 -6.52 12.38
CA ILE A 32 -4.78 -7.59 11.37
C ILE A 32 -6.01 -7.43 10.47
N ILE A 33 -7.18 -7.17 11.05
CA ILE A 33 -8.43 -6.95 10.29
C ILE A 33 -8.31 -5.74 9.35
N LEU A 34 -7.76 -4.63 9.82
CA LEU A 34 -7.53 -3.43 9.00
C LEU A 34 -6.54 -3.69 7.86
N MET A 35 -5.47 -4.45 8.12
CA MET A 35 -4.49 -4.82 7.08
C MET A 35 -5.15 -5.70 6.01
N SER A 36 -5.91 -6.72 6.42
CA SER A 36 -6.66 -7.59 5.52
C SER A 36 -7.65 -6.80 4.66
N PHE A 37 -8.43 -5.90 5.28
CA PHE A 37 -9.37 -5.05 4.54
C PHE A 37 -8.65 -4.15 3.54
N SER A 38 -7.51 -3.57 3.93
CA SER A 38 -6.70 -2.72 3.04
C SER A 38 -6.18 -3.50 1.82
N ILE A 39 -5.71 -4.73 2.00
CA ILE A 39 -5.28 -5.61 0.90
C ILE A 39 -6.45 -5.86 -0.06
N VAL A 40 -7.63 -6.21 0.45
CA VAL A 40 -8.82 -6.47 -0.37
C VAL A 40 -9.22 -5.24 -1.19
N CYS A 41 -9.17 -4.04 -0.58
CA CYS A 41 -9.42 -2.80 -1.32
C CYS A 41 -8.42 -2.60 -2.46
N VAL A 42 -7.12 -2.81 -2.22
CA VAL A 42 -6.10 -2.64 -3.27
C VAL A 42 -6.27 -3.68 -4.39
N ILE A 43 -6.55 -4.94 -4.05
CA ILE A 43 -6.83 -5.99 -5.04
C ILE A 43 -8.06 -5.61 -5.89
N SER A 44 -9.11 -5.08 -5.27
CA SER A 44 -10.32 -4.63 -5.98
C SER A 44 -10.00 -3.52 -6.98
N VAL A 45 -9.12 -2.57 -6.61
CA VAL A 45 -8.64 -1.51 -7.53
C VAL A 45 -7.81 -2.10 -8.67
N ILE A 46 -6.94 -3.08 -8.40
CA ILE A 46 -6.16 -3.75 -9.45
C ILE A 46 -7.09 -4.47 -10.43
N LEU A 47 -8.07 -5.23 -9.94
CA LEU A 47 -9.06 -5.91 -10.78
C LEU A 47 -9.84 -4.92 -11.65
N TYR A 48 -10.29 -3.80 -11.07
CA TYR A 48 -10.96 -2.73 -11.81
C TYR A 48 -10.08 -2.14 -12.93
N LEU A 49 -8.78 -1.93 -12.68
CA LEU A 49 -7.84 -1.44 -13.69
C LEU A 49 -7.61 -2.46 -14.82
N VAL A 50 -7.58 -3.76 -14.49
CA VAL A 50 -7.47 -4.85 -15.47
C VAL A 50 -8.69 -4.90 -16.38
N LEU A 51 -9.90 -4.78 -15.81
CA LEU A 51 -11.15 -4.74 -16.58
C LEU A 51 -11.20 -3.55 -17.54
N ASN A 52 -10.65 -2.40 -17.13
CA ASN A 52 -10.51 -1.20 -17.97
C ASN A 52 -9.32 -1.23 -18.93
N LYS A 53 -8.71 -2.40 -19.17
CA LYS A 53 -7.56 -2.61 -20.08
C LYS A 53 -6.33 -1.74 -19.76
N SER A 54 -6.25 -1.19 -18.56
CA SER A 54 -5.15 -0.34 -18.11
C SER A 54 -4.01 -1.18 -17.50
N TYR A 55 -3.57 -2.20 -18.25
CA TYR A 55 -2.67 -3.26 -17.75
C TYR A 55 -1.34 -2.72 -17.21
N LYS A 56 -0.77 -1.70 -17.85
CA LYS A 56 0.47 -1.07 -17.37
C LYS A 56 0.33 -0.52 -15.95
N VAL A 57 -0.77 0.19 -15.69
CA VAL A 57 -1.04 0.78 -14.37
C VAL A 57 -1.38 -0.31 -13.36
N ALA A 58 -2.16 -1.32 -13.75
CA ALA A 58 -2.47 -2.46 -12.88
C ALA A 58 -1.19 -3.19 -12.42
N ILE A 59 -0.23 -3.42 -13.31
CA ILE A 59 1.07 -4.04 -12.97
C ILE A 59 1.85 -3.16 -11.99
N MET A 60 1.85 -1.83 -12.15
CA MET A 60 2.51 -0.93 -11.20
C MET A 60 1.93 -1.02 -9.79
N PHE A 61 0.59 -1.05 -9.68
CA PHE A 61 -0.08 -1.23 -8.39
C PHE A 61 0.19 -2.62 -7.80
N PHE A 62 0.23 -3.66 -8.63
CA PHE A 62 0.56 -5.01 -8.18
C PHE A 62 1.99 -5.11 -7.64
N LEU A 63 2.97 -4.49 -8.32
CA LEU A 63 4.35 -4.44 -7.85
C LEU A 63 4.48 -3.69 -6.51
N MET A 64 3.69 -2.64 -6.29
CA MET A 64 3.64 -1.95 -5.00
C MET A 64 2.96 -2.76 -3.90
N LEU A 65 2.06 -3.69 -4.24
CA LEU A 65 1.37 -4.55 -3.28
C LEU A 65 2.30 -5.58 -2.64
N ILE A 66 3.23 -6.16 -3.42
CA ILE A 66 4.16 -7.20 -2.95
C ILE A 66 4.93 -6.80 -1.67
N PRO A 67 5.68 -5.68 -1.64
CA PRO A 67 6.42 -5.28 -0.44
C PRO A 67 5.50 -4.96 0.75
N LEU A 68 4.27 -4.49 0.49
CA LEU A 68 3.25 -4.29 1.51
C LEU A 68 2.81 -5.63 2.14
N ILE A 69 2.59 -6.66 1.32
CA ILE A 69 2.28 -8.02 1.81
C ILE A 69 3.43 -8.57 2.65
N ILE A 70 4.68 -8.42 2.19
CA ILE A 70 5.87 -8.86 2.95
C ILE A 70 5.93 -8.15 4.32
N GLY A 71 5.69 -6.84 4.33
CA GLY A 71 5.63 -6.06 5.57
C GLY A 71 4.53 -6.54 6.53
N PHE A 72 3.34 -6.83 6.01
CA PHE A 72 2.23 -7.35 6.80
C PHE A 72 2.49 -8.76 7.34
N LEU A 73 3.09 -9.65 6.55
CA LEU A 73 3.54 -10.96 7.03
C LEU A 73 4.57 -10.80 8.15
N GLY A 74 5.49 -9.84 8.03
CA GLY A 74 6.43 -9.52 9.11
C GLY A 74 5.74 -9.11 10.40
N ILE A 75 4.68 -8.31 10.34
CA ILE A 75 3.90 -7.92 11.52
C ILE A 75 3.19 -9.15 12.10
N TYR A 76 2.55 -9.97 11.25
CA TYR A 76 1.83 -11.17 11.66
C TYR A 76 2.73 -12.19 12.36
N PHE A 77 3.94 -12.43 11.83
CA PHE A 77 4.94 -13.33 12.43
C PHE A 77 5.80 -12.67 13.52
N HIS A 78 5.51 -11.41 13.89
CA HIS A 78 6.31 -10.62 14.82
C HIS A 78 7.81 -10.57 14.48
N ASN A 79 8.12 -10.62 13.18
CA ASN A 79 9.48 -10.62 12.66
C ASN A 79 9.85 -9.24 12.12
N ILE A 80 10.63 -8.50 12.91
CA ILE A 80 11.03 -7.13 12.58
C ILE A 80 11.85 -7.03 11.29
N TYR A 81 12.61 -8.08 10.93
CA TYR A 81 13.41 -8.11 9.70
C TYR A 81 12.52 -8.15 8.46
N LEU A 82 11.41 -8.89 8.50
CA LEU A 82 10.44 -8.92 7.40
C LEU A 82 9.71 -7.57 7.26
N VAL A 83 9.39 -6.92 8.38
CA VAL A 83 8.78 -5.57 8.37
C VAL A 83 9.73 -4.56 7.73
N PHE A 84 10.98 -4.53 8.18
CA PHE A 84 12.00 -3.63 7.62
C PHE A 84 12.32 -3.96 6.16
N GLY A 85 12.43 -5.24 5.82
CA GLY A 85 12.66 -5.71 4.46
C GLY A 85 11.54 -5.26 3.52
N GLY A 86 10.28 -5.43 3.91
CA GLY A 86 9.13 -4.96 3.15
C GLY A 86 9.14 -3.44 2.93
N LEU A 87 9.47 -2.66 3.96
CA LEU A 87 9.61 -1.21 3.85
C LEU A 87 10.72 -0.78 2.87
N ILE A 88 11.91 -1.39 2.98
CA ILE A 88 13.04 -1.09 2.10
C ILE A 88 12.69 -1.44 0.66
N LEU A 89 12.11 -2.62 0.43
CA LEU A 89 11.63 -3.05 -0.89
C LEU A 89 10.59 -2.09 -1.47
N PHE A 90 9.67 -1.58 -0.64
CA PHE A 90 8.67 -0.60 -1.07
C PHE A 90 9.32 0.68 -1.61
N PHE A 91 10.34 1.20 -0.93
CA PHE A 91 11.08 2.38 -1.40
C PHE A 91 11.86 2.11 -2.69
N ILE A 92 12.55 0.97 -2.77
CA ILE A 92 13.31 0.58 -3.97
C ILE A 92 12.38 0.49 -5.18
N ILE A 93 11.27 -0.25 -5.05
CA ILE A 93 10.27 -0.41 -6.11
C ILE A 93 9.67 0.94 -6.50
N SER A 94 9.37 1.81 -5.53
CA SER A 94 8.84 3.15 -5.79
C SER A 94 9.80 4.02 -6.59
N ILE A 95 11.11 3.97 -6.28
CA ILE A 95 12.14 4.70 -7.04
C ILE A 95 12.23 4.18 -8.47
N ILE A 96 12.24 2.86 -8.66
CA ILE A 96 12.29 2.24 -9.99
C ILE A 96 11.07 2.65 -10.83
N LEU A 97 9.87 2.63 -10.24
CA LEU A 97 8.64 3.04 -10.92
C LEU A 97 8.66 4.53 -11.29
N LEU A 98 9.17 5.40 -10.43
CA LEU A 98 9.32 6.83 -10.72
C LEU A 98 10.28 7.07 -11.89
N GLN A 99 11.40 6.37 -11.94
CA GLN A 99 12.35 6.47 -13.06
C GLN A 99 11.71 5.98 -14.38
N TYR A 100 10.98 4.87 -14.34
CA TYR A 100 10.27 4.33 -15.50
C TYR A 100 9.21 5.32 -16.03
N LEU A 101 8.39 5.90 -15.14
CA LEU A 101 7.37 6.89 -15.50
C LEU A 101 7.99 8.17 -16.09
N LYS A 102 9.13 8.62 -15.58
CA LYS A 102 9.84 9.79 -16.12
C LYS A 102 10.37 9.53 -17.53
N LYS A 103 10.84 8.31 -17.81
CA LYS A 103 11.32 7.90 -19.13
C LYS A 103 10.19 7.80 -20.15
N LEU A 104 8.99 7.41 -19.73
CA LEU A 104 7.81 7.29 -20.60
C LEU A 104 7.22 8.65 -21.05
N LYS A 105 7.60 9.74 -20.38
CA LYS A 105 7.10 11.10 -20.62
C LYS A 105 8.07 11.98 -21.42
N ARG A 106 9.26 11.47 -21.71
CA ARG A 106 10.23 12.04 -22.67
C ARG A 106 10.03 11.38 -24.01
#